data_AF-A0A662J371-F1
#
_entry.id   AF-A0A662J371-F1
#
_cell.length_a   1.000
_cell.length_b   1.000
_cell.length_c   1.000
_cell.angle_alpha   90.00
_cell.angle_beta   90.00
_cell.angle_gamma   90.00
#
_symmetry.space_group_name_H-M   'P 1'
#
loop_
_entity.id
_entity.type
_entity.pdbx_description
1 polymer ?
#
loop_
_entity_poly.entity_id
_entity_poly.type
_entity_poly.pdbx_seq_one_letter_code
_entity_poly.pdbx_strand_id
1 'polypeptide(L)' 'MVVIRVVVKVELFTAEPPCEGCLKLLEHVGLIKAKHSEKVEVIKHIGSCEDALREALRGAGVQ' A
#
# COMPACT_ATOMS: atom_id res chain seq x y z
N MET A 1 27.74 6.56 15.75
CA MET A 1 27.21 6.25 14.41
C MET A 1 25.70 6.18 14.50
N VAL A 2 24.97 7.17 13.99
CA VAL A 2 23.51 7.10 13.85
C VAL A 2 23.23 6.42 12.51
N VAL A 3 22.72 5.19 12.54
CA VAL A 3 22.27 4.50 11.32
C VAL A 3 20.83 4.95 11.06
N ILE A 4 20.64 5.92 10.15
CA ILE A 4 19.30 6.31 9.71
C ILE A 4 18.76 5.17 8.86
N ARG A 5 17.94 4.31 9.47
CA ARG A 5 17.20 3.26 8.75
C ARG A 5 15.95 3.89 8.16
N VAL A 6 15.98 4.19 6.88
CA VAL A 6 14.78 4.67 6.15
C VAL A 6 13.84 3.48 5.96
N VAL A 7 12.64 3.57 6.52
CA VAL A 7 11.55 2.61 6.32
C VAL A 7 10.59 3.19 5.30
N VAL A 8 10.33 2.46 4.23
CA VAL A 8 9.39 2.85 3.18
C VAL A 8 8.00 2.34 3.55
N LYS A 9 7.05 3.27 3.72
CA LYS A 9 5.65 2.95 3.98
C LYS A 9 4.90 2.81 2.67
N VAL A 10 4.20 1.70 2.48
CA VAL A 10 3.38 1.40 1.30
C VAL A 10 1.95 1.20 1.76
N GLU A 11 1.08 2.16 1.44
CA GLU A 11 -0.36 2.08 1.72
C GLU A 11 -1.09 1.65 0.45
N LEU A 12 -1.85 0.56 0.53
CA LEU A 12 -2.71 0.08 -0.54
C LEU A 12 -4.16 0.33 -0.19
N PHE A 13 -4.90 0.91 -1.13
CA PHE A 13 -6.34 1.10 -1.04
C PHE A 13 -7.01 0.23 -2.11
N THR A 14 -7.90 -0.66 -1.69
CA THR A 14 -8.63 -1.55 -2.59
C THR A 14 -10.11 -1.60 -2.22
N ALA A 15 -10.96 -1.69 -3.24
CA ALA A 15 -12.38 -1.91 -3.06
C ALA A 15 -12.68 -3.39 -2.76
N GLU A 16 -13.79 -3.69 -2.10
CA GLU A 16 -14.34 -5.05 -1.99
C GLU A 16 -15.57 -5.21 -2.91
N PRO A 17 -15.63 -6.22 -3.80
CA PRO A 17 -14.58 -7.19 -4.11
C PRO A 17 -13.42 -6.55 -4.88
N PRO A 18 -12.17 -6.98 -4.65
CA PRO A 18 -11.01 -6.45 -5.35
C PRO A 18 -11.08 -6.81 -6.84
N CYS A 19 -10.86 -5.82 -7.70
CA CYS A 19 -10.76 -6.07 -9.14
C CYS A 19 -9.46 -6.81 -9.48
N GLU A 20 -9.37 -7.39 -10.68
CA GLU A 20 -8.20 -8.16 -11.11
C GLU A 20 -6.89 -7.36 -11.02
N GLY A 21 -6.95 -6.04 -11.30
CA GLY A 21 -5.81 -5.14 -11.13
C GLY A 21 -5.36 -5.02 -9.66
N CYS A 22 -6.30 -4.88 -8.73
CA CYS A 22 -6.02 -4.81 -7.29
C CYS A 22 -5.42 -6.11 -6.76
N LEU A 23 -5.85 -7.27 -7.26
CA LEU A 23 -5.29 -8.57 -6.89
C LEU A 23 -3.80 -8.67 -7.26
N LYS A 24 -3.43 -8.29 -8.49
CA LYS A 24 -2.02 -8.24 -8.93
C LYS A 24 -1.20 -7.25 -8.10
N LEU A 25 -1.78 -6.09 -7.76
CA LEU A 25 -1.10 -5.10 -6.91
C LEU A 25 -0.81 -5.66 -5.51
N LEU A 26 -1.80 -6.32 -4.90
CA LEU A 26 -1.67 -6.96 -3.59
C LEU A 26 -0.59 -8.05 -3.58
N GLU A 27 -0.49 -8.83 -4.65
CA GLU A 27 0.54 -9.84 -4.85
C GLU A 27 1.94 -9.20 -4.92
N HIS A 28 2.12 -8.21 -5.80
CA HIS A 28 3.41 -7.53 -5.96
C HIS A 28 3.90 -6.86 -4.68
N VAL A 29 3.00 -6.24 -3.93
CA VAL A 29 3.35 -5.60 -2.64
C VAL A 29 3.75 -6.65 -1.61
N GLY A 30 3.11 -7.82 -1.63
CA GLY A 30 3.53 -8.98 -0.86
C GLY A 30 4.96 -9.42 -1.18
N LEU A 31 5.30 -9.51 -2.48
CA LEU A 31 6.65 -9.85 -2.94
C LEU A 31 7.70 -8.81 -2.50
N ILE A 32 7.37 -7.52 -2.58
CA ILE A 32 8.24 -6.43 -2.12
C ILE A 32 8.50 -6.55 -0.62
N LYS A 33 7.45 -6.77 0.19
CA LYS A 33 7.58 -6.96 1.64
C LYS A 33 8.43 -8.18 1.97
N ALA A 34 8.23 -9.30 1.27
CA ALA A 34 9.01 -10.51 1.47
C ALA A 34 10.50 -10.33 1.13
N LYS A 35 10.80 -9.52 0.10
CA LYS A 35 12.18 -9.25 -0.33
C LYS A 35 12.89 -8.21 0.54
N HIS A 36 12.15 -7.30 1.17
CA HIS A 36 12.69 -6.12 1.86
C HIS A 36 12.13 -5.95 3.29
N SER A 37 11.88 -7.06 3.99
CA SER A 37 11.11 -7.18 5.24
C SER A 37 11.45 -6.17 6.34
N GLU A 38 12.72 -5.80 6.50
CA GLU A 38 13.19 -4.87 7.53
C GLU A 38 13.10 -3.38 7.12
N LYS A 39 12.76 -3.10 5.85
CA LYS A 39 12.79 -1.76 5.25
C LYS A 39 11.44 -1.32 4.68
N VAL A 40 10.44 -2.19 4.66
CA VAL A 40 9.14 -1.91 4.04
C VAL A 40 8.00 -2.25 4.99
N GLU A 41 7.17 -1.25 5.28
CA GLU A 41 5.92 -1.42 6.00
C GLU A 41 4.76 -1.36 5.01
N VAL A 42 3.89 -2.37 5.01
CA VAL A 42 2.73 -2.45 4.11
C VAL A 42 1.45 -2.37 4.92
N ILE A 43 0.61 -1.39 4.61
CA ILE A 43 -0.73 -1.23 5.19
C ILE A 43 -1.76 -1.41 4.07
N LYS A 44 -2.79 -2.23 4.33
CA LYS A 44 -3.86 -2.50 3.38
C LYS A 44 -5.16 -1.92 3.92
N HIS A 45 -5.77 -1.04 3.16
CA HIS A 45 -7.08 -0.46 3.40
C HIS A 45 -8.04 -1.09 2.40
N ILE A 46 -8.93 -1.95 2.91
CA ILE A 46 -9.97 -2.62 2.13
C ILE A 46 -11.30 -1.97 2.53
N GLY A 47 -12.03 -1.40 1.56
CA GLY A 47 -13.26 -0.65 1.82
C GLY A 47 -14.15 -0.52 0.60
N SER A 48 -15.10 0.41 0.63
CA SER A 48 -15.91 0.73 -0.56
C SER A 48 -15.03 1.39 -1.64
N CYS A 49 -15.43 1.33 -2.92
CA CYS A 49 -14.64 1.90 -4.01
C CYS A 49 -14.44 3.43 -3.87
N GLU A 50 -15.46 4.12 -3.36
CA GLU A 50 -15.38 5.56 -3.09
C GLU A 50 -14.42 5.88 -1.93
N ASP A 51 -14.47 5.11 -0.83
CA ASP A 51 -13.58 5.31 0.31
C ASP A 51 -12.13 4.98 -0.04
N ALA A 52 -11.90 3.91 -0.81
CA ALA A 52 -10.57 3.53 -1.28
C ALA A 52 -9.96 4.60 -2.19
N LEU A 53 -10.74 5.15 -3.12
CA LEU A 53 -10.29 6.22 -4.00
C LEU A 53 -9.99 7.51 -3.21
N ARG A 54 -10.88 7.86 -2.27
CA ARG A 54 -10.74 9.08 -1.47
C ARG A 54 -9.50 9.06 -0.58
N GLU A 55 -9.19 7.93 0.05
CA GLU A 55 -7.95 7.83 0.83
C GLU A 55 -6.69 7.66 -0.02
N ALA A 56 -6.79 7.01 -1.19
CA ALA A 56 -5.67 6.98 -2.13
C ALA A 56 -5.28 8.40 -2.60
N LEU A 57 -6.27 9.26 -2.88
CA LEU A 57 -6.04 10.66 -3.27
C LEU A 57 -5.43 11.47 -2.12
N ARG A 58 -5.89 11.28 -0.87
CA ARG A 58 -5.28 11.90 0.32
C ARG A 58 -3.83 11.48 0.52
N GLY A 59 -3.54 10.18 0.41
CA GLY A 59 -2.19 9.64 0.54
C GLY A 59 -1.24 10.10 -0.59
N ALA A 60 -1.78 10.35 -1.78
CA ALA A 60 -1.03 10.87 -2.93
C ALA A 60 -0.78 12.39 -2.90
N GLY A 61 -1.35 13.11 -1.93
CA GLY A 61 -1.20 14.58 -1.82
C GLY A 61 -1.91 15.35 -2.94
N VAL A 62 -2.85 14.72 -3.64
CA VAL A 62 -3.69 15.36 -4.67
C VAL A 62 -4.92 15.92 -3.95
N GLN A 63 -4.88 17.21 -3.65
CA GLN A 63 -6.01 18.00 -3.14
C GLN A 63 -7.03 18.28 -4.25
#